data_AF-A0A5A7NTX8-F1
#
_entry.id   AF-A0A5A7NTX8-F1
#
_cell.length_a   1.000
_cell.length_b   1.000
_cell.length_c   1.000
_cell.angle_alpha   90.00
_cell.angle_beta   90.00
_cell.angle_gamma   90.00
#
_symmetry.space_group_name_H-M   'P 1'
#
loop_
_entity.id
_entity.type
_entity.pdbx_description
1 polymer ?
#
loop_
_entity_poly.entity_id
_entity_poly.type
_entity_poly.pdbx_seq_one_letter_code
_entity_poly.pdbx_strand_id
1 'polypeptide(L)'
;MRLVGPNGEQVGIVRIEDALRLALESDLDLVEVAPTAKPPVCKLMDFGKYKYEAAVKAREARKNQTNTVLKEIRFRLKIDKHDYETKTGHALRFLAAGDKVKAMIQFRGREQQRPEMGIRLLNKFAEDVAEVGIVESAPRIDGRNMVMVVGPLKNKAEAKAEARRQAQRETDRAKAAEAKARVDTSEQPAMTQSLGDALGDDLQAKLVQAREAAEAAEAAAAAEAPEVEEAAPAAEAPVVEAVEEAAPAVEAPEPVAEAPKAAAPKAEAPKPVAEAPKAAAPKPAAEAPKPVAAPKPAAAAPKPGIPRPAPRPAPRPAK
;
A
#
# COMPACT_ATOMS: atom_id res chain seq x y z
N MET A 1 -20.15 -12.27 -40.06
CA MET A 1 -19.36 -11.90 -38.86
C MET A 1 -19.66 -10.45 -38.50
N ARG A 2 -19.52 -10.03 -37.24
CA ARG A 2 -19.65 -8.61 -36.85
C ARG A 2 -18.27 -7.96 -36.91
N LEU A 3 -18.16 -6.85 -37.64
CA LEU A 3 -16.91 -6.14 -37.86
C LEU A 3 -16.84 -4.85 -37.05
N VAL A 4 -15.68 -4.62 -36.45
CA VAL A 4 -15.31 -3.38 -35.75
C VAL A 4 -14.05 -2.80 -36.40
N GLY A 5 -14.09 -1.53 -36.79
CA GLY A 5 -12.95 -0.81 -37.36
C GLY A 5 -11.85 -0.50 -36.33
N PRO A 6 -10.68 -0.02 -36.78
CA PRO A 6 -9.53 0.23 -35.91
C PRO A 6 -9.85 1.18 -34.75
N ASN A 7 -10.56 2.27 -35.05
CA ASN A 7 -10.97 3.32 -34.11
C ASN A 7 -12.18 2.93 -33.23
N GLY A 8 -12.71 1.70 -33.36
CA GLY A 8 -13.89 1.25 -32.60
C GLY A 8 -15.23 1.49 -33.30
N GLU A 9 -15.22 2.00 -34.54
CA GLU A 9 -16.40 2.14 -35.38
C GLU A 9 -17.07 0.78 -35.67
N GLN A 10 -18.40 0.74 -35.66
CA GLN A 10 -19.16 -0.50 -35.90
C GLN A 10 -19.63 -0.57 -37.36
N VAL A 11 -18.89 -1.30 -38.20
CA VAL A 11 -19.23 -1.53 -39.61
C VAL A 11 -20.44 -2.46 -39.78
N GLY A 12 -20.80 -3.19 -38.73
CA GLY A 12 -22.02 -4.02 -38.69
C GLY A 12 -21.74 -5.49 -39.02
N ILE A 13 -22.68 -6.15 -39.71
CA ILE A 13 -22.57 -7.57 -40.09
C ILE A 13 -22.11 -7.67 -41.54
N VAL A 14 -20.93 -8.24 -41.74
CA VAL A 14 -20.29 -8.40 -43.06
C VAL A 14 -19.93 -9.85 -43.35
N ARG A 15 -19.60 -10.16 -44.61
CA ARG A 15 -19.01 -11.44 -45.01
C ARG A 15 -17.52 -11.46 -44.66
N ILE A 16 -16.94 -12.65 -44.61
CA ILE A 16 -15.52 -12.83 -44.27
C ILE A 16 -14.61 -12.24 -45.36
N GLU A 17 -14.97 -12.45 -46.63
CA GLU A 17 -14.26 -11.90 -47.79
C GLU A 17 -14.14 -10.37 -47.75
N ASP A 18 -15.25 -9.67 -47.48
CA ASP A 18 -15.29 -8.21 -47.43
C ASP A 18 -14.44 -7.68 -46.26
N ALA A 19 -14.47 -8.36 -45.11
CA ALA A 19 -13.65 -7.99 -43.95
C ALA A 19 -12.15 -8.23 -44.18
N LEU A 20 -11.78 -9.27 -44.93
CA LEU A 20 -10.39 -9.52 -45.33
C LEU A 20 -9.89 -8.49 -46.35
N ARG A 21 -10.75 -8.05 -47.29
CA ARG A 21 -10.41 -6.94 -48.21
C ARG A 21 -10.17 -5.64 -47.45
N LEU A 22 -11.09 -5.24 -46.57
CA LEU A 22 -10.95 -4.03 -45.74
C LEU A 22 -9.70 -4.06 -44.84
N ALA A 23 -9.31 -5.24 -44.35
CA ALA A 23 -8.09 -5.43 -43.58
C ALA A 23 -6.83 -5.18 -44.45
N LEU A 24 -6.77 -5.77 -45.65
CA LEU A 24 -5.69 -5.55 -46.62
C LEU A 24 -5.62 -4.10 -47.14
N GLU A 25 -6.76 -3.48 -47.44
CA GLU A 25 -6.84 -2.07 -47.87
C GLU A 25 -6.38 -1.08 -46.79
N SER A 26 -6.38 -1.51 -45.52
CA SER A 26 -5.98 -0.70 -44.37
C SER A 26 -4.58 -1.05 -43.83
N ASP A 27 -3.87 -2.02 -44.42
CA ASP A 27 -2.64 -2.62 -43.88
C ASP A 27 -2.77 -3.11 -42.42
N LEU A 28 -3.92 -3.70 -42.06
CA LEU A 28 -4.25 -4.21 -40.70
C LEU A 28 -4.61 -5.70 -40.71
N ASP A 29 -4.51 -6.37 -39.57
CA ASP A 29 -4.99 -7.74 -39.41
C ASP A 29 -6.47 -7.79 -39.04
N LEU A 30 -7.17 -8.84 -39.51
CA LEU A 30 -8.51 -9.18 -39.05
C LEU A 30 -8.44 -10.12 -37.83
N VAL A 31 -8.62 -9.58 -36.62
CA VAL A 31 -8.46 -10.34 -35.37
C VAL A 31 -9.82 -10.71 -34.76
N GLU A 32 -10.05 -12.00 -34.50
CA GLU A 32 -11.22 -12.48 -33.76
C GLU A 32 -11.07 -12.20 -32.26
N VAL A 33 -11.87 -11.27 -31.72
CA VAL A 33 -11.79 -10.87 -30.30
C VAL A 33 -12.80 -11.65 -29.45
N ALA A 34 -13.96 -11.99 -30.00
CA ALA A 34 -15.00 -12.75 -29.31
C ALA A 34 -15.56 -13.87 -30.21
N PRO A 35 -14.94 -15.08 -30.20
CA PRO A 35 -15.41 -16.23 -30.97
C PRO A 35 -16.68 -16.87 -30.39
N THR A 36 -17.01 -16.59 -29.13
CA THR A 36 -18.20 -17.13 -28.45
C THR A 36 -19.50 -16.38 -28.77
N ALA A 37 -19.41 -15.23 -29.44
CA ALA A 37 -20.56 -14.44 -29.85
C ALA A 37 -21.23 -15.00 -31.12
N LYS A 38 -22.54 -14.80 -31.26
CA LYS A 38 -23.31 -15.14 -32.47
C LYS A 38 -23.96 -13.87 -33.03
N PRO A 39 -23.51 -13.34 -34.20
CA PRO A 39 -22.32 -13.73 -34.97
C PRO A 39 -21.01 -13.40 -34.24
N PRO A 40 -19.88 -14.07 -34.58
CA PRO A 40 -18.58 -13.81 -33.98
C PRO A 40 -18.11 -12.37 -34.27
N VAL A 41 -17.38 -11.78 -33.32
CA VAL A 41 -16.91 -10.38 -33.41
C VAL A 41 -15.43 -10.33 -33.75
N CYS A 42 -15.13 -9.74 -34.89
CA CYS A 42 -13.78 -9.49 -35.39
C CYS A 42 -13.50 -7.98 -35.38
N LYS A 43 -12.28 -7.59 -35.05
CA LYS A 43 -11.83 -6.20 -35.06
C LYS A 43 -10.58 -6.06 -35.94
N LEU A 44 -10.53 -5.02 -36.76
CA LEU A 44 -9.32 -4.63 -37.48
C LEU A 44 -8.31 -4.05 -36.48
N MET A 45 -7.13 -4.65 -36.38
CA MET A 45 -6.02 -4.17 -35.56
C MET A 45 -4.71 -4.81 -35.99
N ASP A 46 -3.57 -4.19 -35.67
CA ASP A 46 -2.26 -4.85 -35.71
C ASP A 46 -2.18 -5.91 -34.59
N PHE A 47 -2.10 -7.19 -34.96
CA PHE A 47 -2.01 -8.30 -34.02
C PHE A 47 -0.66 -8.35 -33.28
N GLY A 48 0.43 -7.92 -33.94
CA GLY A 48 1.77 -7.84 -33.36
C GLY A 48 1.83 -6.83 -32.21
N LYS A 49 1.33 -5.61 -32.45
CA LYS A 49 1.19 -4.56 -31.44
C LYS A 49 0.27 -4.99 -30.30
N TYR A 50 -0.91 -5.54 -30.60
CA TYR A 50 -1.85 -6.02 -29.58
C TYR A 50 -1.21 -7.10 -28.68
N LYS A 51 -0.49 -8.06 -29.26
CA LYS A 51 0.22 -9.11 -28.53
C LYS A 51 1.34 -8.54 -27.65
N TYR A 52 2.07 -7.52 -28.12
CA TYR A 52 3.08 -6.82 -27.32
C TYR A 52 2.45 -6.08 -26.14
N GLU A 53 1.40 -5.28 -26.37
CA GLU A 53 0.70 -4.53 -25.32
C GLU A 53 0.06 -5.47 -24.28
N ALA A 54 -0.59 -6.56 -24.73
CA ALA A 54 -1.11 -7.58 -23.84
C ALA A 54 0.00 -8.24 -22.99
N ALA A 55 1.18 -8.50 -23.58
CA ALA A 55 2.32 -9.05 -22.86
C ALA A 55 3.01 -8.03 -21.93
N VAL A 56 3.00 -6.74 -22.24
CA VAL A 56 3.44 -5.66 -21.33
C VAL A 56 2.46 -5.56 -20.16
N LYS A 57 1.16 -5.38 -20.43
CA LYS A 57 0.10 -5.30 -19.42
C LYS A 57 0.06 -6.53 -18.51
N ALA A 58 0.25 -7.73 -19.05
CA ALA A 58 0.35 -8.96 -18.25
C ALA A 58 1.61 -8.98 -17.36
N ARG A 59 2.76 -8.49 -17.85
CA ARG A 59 3.99 -8.35 -17.05
C ARG A 59 3.83 -7.28 -15.95
N GLU A 60 3.19 -6.16 -16.25
CA GLU A 60 2.90 -5.09 -15.30
C GLU A 60 1.90 -5.53 -14.24
N ALA A 61 0.80 -6.18 -14.62
CA ALA A 61 -0.16 -6.77 -13.68
C ALA A 61 0.53 -7.76 -12.72
N ARG A 62 1.42 -8.63 -13.22
CA ARG A 62 2.21 -9.56 -12.39
C ARG A 62 3.22 -8.84 -11.47
N LYS A 63 3.77 -7.70 -11.88
CA LYS A 63 4.66 -6.86 -11.03
C LYS A 63 3.89 -6.09 -9.96
N ASN A 64 2.69 -5.62 -10.30
CA ASN A 64 1.81 -4.85 -9.42
C ASN A 64 1.04 -5.73 -8.44
N GLN A 65 0.83 -7.01 -8.77
CA GLN A 65 0.29 -8.01 -7.86
C GLN A 65 1.26 -8.21 -6.68
N THR A 66 0.96 -7.58 -5.55
CA THR A 66 1.69 -7.77 -4.30
C THR A 66 1.49 -9.19 -3.79
N ASN A 67 2.42 -10.09 -4.12
CA ASN A 67 2.40 -11.46 -3.63
C ASN A 67 2.57 -11.48 -2.10
N THR A 68 1.51 -11.82 -1.37
CA THR A 68 1.52 -12.01 0.09
C THR A 68 2.13 -13.36 0.41
N VAL A 69 3.33 -13.35 1.01
CA VAL A 69 4.07 -14.57 1.31
C VAL A 69 3.68 -15.07 2.69
N LEU A 70 3.49 -16.38 2.83
CA LEU A 70 3.33 -17.01 4.14
C LEU A 70 4.71 -17.24 4.77
N LYS A 71 5.01 -16.53 5.86
CA LYS A 71 6.24 -16.67 6.65
C LYS A 71 5.99 -17.66 7.78
N GLU A 72 6.81 -18.71 7.88
CA GLU A 72 6.72 -19.66 8.99
C GLU A 72 7.64 -19.24 10.15
N ILE A 73 7.10 -19.15 11.37
CA ILE A 73 7.87 -18.94 12.60
C ILE A 73 7.75 -20.19 13.46
N ARG A 74 8.89 -20.76 13.87
CA ARG A 74 8.94 -22.01 14.64
C ARG A 74 9.21 -21.76 16.12
N PHE A 75 8.26 -22.18 16.93
CA PHE A 75 8.29 -22.14 18.38
C PHE A 75 8.61 -23.53 18.95
N ARG A 76 9.27 -23.55 20.12
CA ARG A 76 9.41 -24.74 20.96
C ARG A 76 8.42 -24.62 22.12
N LEU A 77 7.94 -25.75 22.64
CA LEU A 77 6.99 -25.76 23.75
C LEU A 77 7.58 -25.16 25.05
N LYS A 78 8.89 -25.39 25.28
CA LYS A 78 9.68 -24.76 26.33
C LYS A 78 10.58 -23.70 25.70
N ILE A 79 9.99 -22.54 25.42
CA ILE A 79 10.71 -21.37 24.91
C ILE A 79 11.16 -20.49 26.08
N ASP A 80 12.35 -19.88 25.95
CA ASP A 80 12.82 -18.86 26.89
C ASP A 80 12.13 -17.52 26.63
N LYS A 81 12.03 -16.65 27.64
CA LYS A 81 11.40 -15.33 27.49
C LYS A 81 12.06 -14.49 26.38
N HIS A 82 13.38 -14.51 26.25
CA HIS A 82 14.09 -13.70 25.25
C HIS A 82 13.98 -14.26 23.82
N ASP A 83 14.01 -15.60 23.65
CA ASP A 83 13.75 -16.24 22.35
C ASP A 83 12.29 -16.04 21.90
N TYR A 84 11.36 -15.96 22.86
CA TYR A 84 9.96 -15.63 22.59
C TYR A 84 9.81 -14.19 22.09
N GLU A 85 10.33 -13.20 22.82
CA GLU A 85 10.31 -11.78 22.43
C GLU A 85 10.92 -11.55 21.04
N THR A 86 12.05 -12.21 20.75
CA THR A 86 12.72 -12.14 19.44
C THR A 86 11.81 -12.68 18.31
N LYS A 87 11.08 -13.78 18.55
CA LYS A 87 10.15 -14.35 17.56
C LYS A 87 8.87 -13.55 17.41
N THR A 88 8.36 -12.95 18.48
CA THR A 88 7.26 -11.98 18.42
C THR A 88 7.68 -10.76 17.62
N GLY A 89 8.88 -10.19 17.86
CA GLY A 89 9.44 -9.10 17.05
C GLY A 89 9.55 -9.44 15.55
N HIS A 90 9.97 -10.67 15.20
CA HIS A 90 9.93 -11.14 13.81
C HIS A 90 8.51 -11.24 13.24
N ALA A 91 7.53 -11.70 14.03
CA ALA A 91 6.14 -11.76 13.61
C ALA A 91 5.56 -10.36 13.34
N LEU A 92 5.76 -9.42 14.27
CA LEU A 92 5.37 -8.02 14.13
C LEU A 92 5.98 -7.41 12.86
N ARG A 93 7.27 -7.66 12.60
CA ARG A 93 7.96 -7.18 11.39
C ARG A 93 7.39 -7.77 10.08
N PHE A 94 6.98 -9.03 10.06
CA PHE A 94 6.37 -9.63 8.87
C PHE A 94 4.93 -9.14 8.65
N LEU A 95 4.14 -8.97 9.72
CA LEU A 95 2.79 -8.42 9.64
C LEU A 95 2.80 -6.94 9.23
N ALA A 96 3.74 -6.15 9.75
CA ALA A 96 3.98 -4.77 9.31
C ALA A 96 4.43 -4.68 7.84
N ALA A 97 5.06 -5.72 7.29
CA ALA A 97 5.38 -5.83 5.86
C ALA A 97 4.21 -6.35 5.00
N GLY A 98 3.05 -6.65 5.62
CA GLY A 98 1.87 -7.20 4.97
C GLY A 98 2.00 -8.67 4.55
N ASP A 99 2.95 -9.42 5.11
CA ASP A 99 3.05 -10.87 4.94
C ASP A 99 2.21 -11.61 6.00
N LYS A 100 1.70 -12.80 5.66
CA LYS A 100 0.98 -13.65 6.61
C LYS A 100 1.96 -14.45 7.45
N VAL A 101 1.68 -14.64 8.74
CA VAL A 101 2.55 -15.39 9.65
C VAL A 101 1.89 -16.69 10.08
N LYS A 102 2.57 -17.81 9.80
CA LYS A 102 2.22 -19.14 10.30
C LYS A 102 3.10 -19.45 11.51
N ALA A 103 2.54 -19.28 12.71
CA ALA A 103 3.17 -19.73 13.94
C ALA A 103 3.03 -21.26 14.04
N MET A 104 4.16 -21.96 14.19
CA MET A 104 4.21 -23.41 14.26
C MET A 104 4.96 -23.85 15.52
N ILE A 105 4.28 -24.52 16.44
CA ILE A 105 4.91 -25.27 17.53
C ILE A 105 5.15 -26.70 17.05
N GLN A 106 6.35 -27.23 17.25
CA GLN A 106 6.63 -28.65 17.07
C GLN A 106 6.64 -29.36 18.43
N PHE A 107 5.78 -30.35 18.63
CA PHE A 107 5.84 -31.21 19.81
C PHE A 107 6.89 -32.31 19.61
N ARG A 108 7.71 -32.58 20.63
CA ARG A 108 8.71 -33.65 20.61
C ARG A 108 8.39 -34.76 21.60
N GLY A 109 8.15 -35.97 21.09
CA GLY A 109 7.98 -37.18 21.90
C GLY A 109 6.82 -37.07 22.90
N ARG A 110 7.16 -37.01 24.19
CA ARG A 110 6.20 -36.96 25.32
C ARG A 110 5.35 -35.68 25.35
N GLU A 111 5.78 -34.62 24.68
CA GLU A 111 5.07 -33.33 24.64
C GLU A 111 3.73 -33.41 23.89
N GLN A 112 3.56 -34.39 22.99
CA GLN A 112 2.30 -34.62 22.27
C GLN A 112 1.12 -34.96 23.19
N GLN A 113 1.38 -35.43 24.42
CA GLN A 113 0.36 -35.70 25.43
C GLN A 113 -0.15 -34.42 26.13
N ARG A 114 0.48 -33.25 25.92
CA ARG A 114 0.11 -31.98 26.57
C ARG A 114 -0.13 -30.86 25.54
N PRO A 115 -1.12 -31.00 24.64
CA PRO A 115 -1.44 -29.98 23.64
C PRO A 115 -1.86 -28.64 24.27
N GLU A 116 -2.46 -28.66 25.47
CA GLU A 116 -2.86 -27.46 26.21
C GLU A 116 -1.73 -26.43 26.37
N MET A 117 -0.50 -26.88 26.65
CA MET A 117 0.64 -25.99 26.80
C MET A 117 0.99 -25.26 25.49
N GLY A 118 0.74 -25.91 24.34
CA GLY A 118 0.91 -25.30 23.02
C GLY A 118 -0.18 -24.27 22.72
N ILE A 119 -1.44 -24.58 23.09
CA ILE A 119 -2.57 -23.66 22.94
C ILE A 119 -2.33 -22.39 23.78
N ARG A 120 -1.93 -22.54 25.06
CA ARG A 120 -1.64 -21.39 25.94
C ARG A 120 -0.54 -20.48 25.37
N LEU A 121 0.53 -21.06 24.80
CA LEU A 121 1.62 -20.30 24.18
C LEU A 121 1.18 -19.57 22.90
N LEU A 122 0.33 -20.19 22.08
CA LEU A 122 -0.21 -19.55 20.87
C LEU A 122 -1.25 -18.48 21.19
N ASN A 123 -2.08 -18.67 22.22
CA ASN A 123 -3.03 -17.66 22.69
C ASN A 123 -2.28 -16.41 23.18
N LYS A 124 -1.25 -16.58 24.02
CA LYS A 124 -0.39 -15.45 24.44
C LYS A 124 0.24 -14.73 23.24
N PHE A 125 0.74 -15.50 22.26
CA PHE A 125 1.28 -14.91 21.02
C PHE A 125 0.21 -14.22 20.16
N ALA A 126 -1.06 -14.63 20.22
CA ALA A 126 -2.16 -13.91 19.57
C ALA A 126 -2.47 -12.60 20.30
N GLU A 127 -2.44 -12.58 21.63
CA GLU A 127 -2.60 -11.37 22.46
C GLU A 127 -1.49 -10.34 22.16
N ASP A 128 -0.22 -10.76 22.22
CA ASP A 128 0.94 -9.89 21.94
C ASP A 128 1.00 -9.35 20.49
N VAL A 129 0.24 -9.95 19.56
CA VAL A 129 0.22 -9.60 18.12
C VAL A 129 -1.08 -8.91 17.68
N ALA A 130 -2.07 -8.82 18.57
CA ALA A 130 -3.40 -8.26 18.28
C ALA A 130 -3.37 -6.80 17.79
N GLU A 131 -2.33 -6.03 18.11
CA GLU A 131 -2.14 -4.65 17.67
C GLU A 131 -1.94 -4.51 16.14
N VAL A 132 -1.39 -5.53 15.48
CA VAL A 132 -1.01 -5.48 14.04
C VAL A 132 -1.57 -6.62 13.20
N GLY A 133 -2.17 -7.66 13.81
CA GLY A 133 -2.67 -8.83 13.10
C GLY A 133 -3.99 -9.38 13.64
N ILE A 134 -4.76 -10.00 12.75
CA ILE A 134 -5.96 -10.78 13.05
C ILE A 134 -5.62 -12.27 12.92
N VAL A 135 -6.10 -13.09 13.85
CA VAL A 135 -6.00 -14.56 13.76
C VAL A 135 -6.97 -15.06 12.69
N GLU A 136 -6.45 -15.49 11.53
CA GLU A 136 -7.26 -16.09 10.46
C GLU A 136 -7.62 -17.55 10.73
N SER A 137 -6.67 -18.29 11.34
CA SER A 137 -6.90 -19.67 11.78
C SER A 137 -6.45 -19.79 13.22
N ALA A 138 -7.41 -20.06 14.10
CA ALA A 138 -7.18 -20.44 15.49
C ALA A 138 -6.20 -21.64 15.61
N PRO A 139 -5.55 -21.85 16.78
CA PRO A 139 -4.63 -22.96 17.01
C PRO A 139 -5.26 -24.32 16.67
N ARG A 140 -4.69 -25.02 15.69
CA ARG A 140 -5.10 -26.37 15.27
C ARG A 140 -3.93 -27.35 15.33
N ILE A 141 -4.23 -28.58 15.71
CA ILE A 141 -3.25 -29.67 15.77
C ILE A 141 -3.13 -30.30 14.37
N ASP A 142 -1.96 -30.17 13.77
CA ASP A 142 -1.53 -30.76 12.51
C ASP A 142 -0.55 -31.91 12.82
N GLY A 143 -1.12 -33.00 13.39
CA GLY A 143 -0.39 -34.17 13.86
C GLY A 143 0.62 -33.83 14.98
N ARG A 144 1.91 -33.86 14.63
CA ARG A 144 3.02 -33.55 15.55
C ARG A 144 3.23 -32.04 15.75
N ASN A 145 2.66 -31.22 14.87
CA ASN A 145 2.78 -29.78 14.93
C ASN A 145 1.47 -29.16 15.41
N MET A 146 1.53 -27.99 16.05
CA MET A 146 0.37 -27.11 16.24
C MET A 146 0.60 -25.86 15.43
N VAL A 147 -0.39 -25.46 14.64
CA VAL A 147 -0.29 -24.32 13.73
C VAL A 147 -1.38 -23.29 14.04
N MET A 148 -1.00 -22.02 13.94
CA MET A 148 -1.89 -20.87 13.96
C MET A 148 -1.49 -19.94 12.81
N VAL A 149 -2.45 -19.33 12.13
CA VAL A 149 -2.18 -18.38 11.04
C VAL A 149 -2.73 -17.02 11.42
N VAL A 150 -1.86 -16.01 11.38
CA VAL A 150 -2.16 -14.60 11.64
C VAL A 150 -2.01 -13.84 10.33
N GLY A 151 -3.06 -13.13 9.94
CA GLY A 151 -3.05 -12.18 8.82
C GLY A 151 -2.80 -10.76 9.32
N PRO A 152 -2.19 -9.88 8.51
CA PRO A 152 -1.99 -8.48 8.88
C PRO A 152 -3.32 -7.70 8.88
N LEU A 153 -3.46 -6.74 9.79
CA LEU A 153 -4.61 -5.80 9.82
C LEU A 153 -4.64 -4.88 8.59
N LYS A 154 -3.46 -4.36 8.20
CA LYS A 154 -3.30 -3.48 7.03
C LYS A 154 -2.99 -4.32 5.79
N ASN A 155 -3.59 -3.99 4.65
CA ASN A 155 -3.32 -4.71 3.41
C ASN A 155 -1.88 -4.48 2.93
N LYS A 156 -1.29 -5.47 2.26
CA LYS A 156 0.11 -5.41 1.79
C LYS A 156 0.43 -4.21 0.88
N ALA A 157 -0.56 -3.73 0.13
CA ALA A 157 -0.45 -2.52 -0.68
C ALA A 157 -0.30 -1.25 0.18
N GLU A 158 -1.10 -1.14 1.26
CA GLU A 158 -1.09 -0.02 2.20
C GLU A 158 0.19 -0.03 3.04
N ALA A 159 0.57 -1.18 3.58
CA ALA A 159 1.83 -1.38 4.30
C ALA A 159 3.05 -0.97 3.45
N LYS A 160 3.08 -1.36 2.17
CA LYS A 160 4.16 -0.97 1.25
C LYS A 160 4.11 0.53 0.90
N ALA A 161 2.93 1.13 0.80
CA ALA A 161 2.78 2.57 0.57
C ALA A 161 3.21 3.39 1.78
N GLU A 162 2.88 2.95 2.99
CA GLU A 162 3.28 3.57 4.25
C GLU A 162 4.80 3.47 4.47
N ALA A 163 5.38 2.28 4.27
CA ALA A 163 6.83 2.09 4.32
C ALA A 163 7.59 2.93 3.27
N ARG A 164 7.05 3.04 2.03
CA ARG A 164 7.63 3.92 1.00
C ARG A 164 7.53 5.40 1.39
N ARG A 165 6.41 5.82 1.99
CA ARG A 165 6.20 7.20 2.47
C ARG A 165 7.13 7.53 3.65
N GLN A 166 7.36 6.59 4.55
CA GLN A 166 8.33 6.73 5.65
C GLN A 166 9.75 6.87 5.10
N ALA A 167 10.20 5.96 4.24
CA ALA A 167 11.52 6.02 3.60
C ALA A 167 11.72 7.33 2.80
N GLN A 168 10.69 7.80 2.07
CA GLN A 168 10.75 9.10 1.39
C GLN A 168 10.95 10.24 2.39
N ARG A 169 10.12 10.33 3.43
CA ARG A 169 10.25 11.34 4.50
C ARG A 169 11.61 11.31 5.18
N GLU A 170 12.19 10.13 5.41
CA GLU A 170 13.54 9.98 5.95
C GLU A 170 14.60 10.52 4.98
N THR A 171 14.54 10.16 3.69
CA THR A 171 15.47 10.69 2.69
C THR A 171 15.33 12.19 2.49
N ASP A 172 14.12 12.74 2.57
CA ASP A 172 13.87 14.17 2.39
C ASP A 172 14.29 14.96 3.65
N ARG A 173 14.11 14.38 4.85
CA ARG A 173 14.67 14.91 6.10
C ARG A 173 16.20 14.87 6.11
N ALA A 174 16.82 13.81 5.60
CA ALA A 174 18.26 13.70 5.48
C ALA A 174 18.82 14.74 4.49
N LYS A 175 18.22 14.89 3.31
CA LYS A 175 18.57 15.97 2.35
C LYS A 175 18.36 17.36 2.94
N ALA A 176 17.29 17.58 3.70
CA ALA A 176 17.04 18.87 4.35
C ALA A 176 18.06 19.17 5.46
N ALA A 177 18.56 18.15 6.17
CA ALA A 177 19.65 18.30 7.14
C ALA A 177 21.00 18.57 6.43
N GLU A 178 21.32 17.84 5.35
CA GLU A 178 22.52 18.07 4.53
C GLU A 178 22.50 19.45 3.85
N ALA A 179 21.34 19.90 3.37
CA ALA A 179 21.16 21.23 2.79
C ALA A 179 21.33 22.33 3.84
N LYS A 180 20.86 22.14 5.08
CA LYS A 180 21.12 23.08 6.18
C LYS A 180 22.61 23.13 6.54
N ALA A 181 23.26 21.98 6.69
CA ALA A 181 24.69 21.89 6.99
C ALA A 181 25.60 22.44 5.86
N ARG A 182 25.12 22.50 4.61
CA ARG A 182 25.80 23.18 3.50
C ARG A 182 25.58 24.70 3.44
N VAL A 183 24.64 25.24 4.22
CA VAL A 183 24.23 26.66 4.21
C VAL A 183 24.67 27.38 5.49
N ASP A 184 25.40 26.71 6.40
CA ASP A 184 26.11 27.34 7.51
C ASP A 184 27.17 28.34 6.99
N THR A 185 26.70 29.58 6.80
CA THR A 185 27.46 30.75 6.34
C THR A 185 27.87 31.61 7.54
N SER A 186 27.94 30.99 8.72
CA SER A 186 28.15 31.60 10.03
C SER A 186 29.58 32.05 10.29
N GLU A 187 30.53 31.70 9.42
CA GLU A 187 31.93 32.15 9.44
C GLU A 187 32.29 33.13 8.30
N GLN A 188 31.33 33.61 7.51
CA GLN A 188 31.60 34.75 6.62
C GLN A 188 31.52 36.06 7.41
N PRO A 189 32.56 36.91 7.42
CA PRO A 189 32.46 38.24 8.01
C PRO A 189 31.37 39.02 7.24
N ALA A 190 30.51 39.70 7.98
CA ALA A 190 29.41 40.46 7.38
C ALA A 190 29.96 41.47 6.37
N MET A 191 29.64 41.30 5.09
CA MET A 191 29.88 42.35 4.09
C MET A 191 28.99 43.54 4.41
N THR A 192 29.50 44.44 5.25
CA THR A 192 28.95 45.79 5.37
C THR A 192 29.15 46.47 4.01
N GLN A 193 28.05 46.76 3.30
CA GLN A 193 28.07 47.65 2.13
C GLN A 193 28.24 49.11 2.61
N SER A 194 29.36 49.36 3.28
CA SER A 194 29.82 50.68 3.67
C SER A 194 30.50 51.33 2.48
N LEU A 195 29.96 52.47 2.04
CA LEU A 195 30.55 53.26 0.95
C LEU A 195 31.93 53.85 1.35
N GLY A 196 32.31 53.77 2.63
CA GLY A 196 33.54 54.33 3.19
C GLY A 196 34.81 53.50 2.95
N ASP A 197 34.70 52.21 2.61
CA ASP A 197 35.84 51.33 2.29
C ASP A 197 36.28 51.42 0.81
N ALA A 198 35.50 52.12 -0.03
CA ALA A 198 35.73 52.19 -1.48
C ALA A 198 36.48 53.47 -1.92
N LEU A 199 36.77 54.38 -1.00
CA LEU A 199 37.49 55.63 -1.24
C LEU A 199 38.84 55.56 -0.53
N GLY A 200 39.92 55.36 -1.29
CA GLY A 200 41.26 55.14 -0.73
C GLY A 200 41.75 56.28 0.19
N ASP A 201 42.63 55.91 1.12
CA ASP A 201 43.05 56.72 2.28
C ASP A 201 43.46 58.17 1.94
N ASP A 202 44.07 58.38 0.77
CA ASP A 202 44.52 59.70 0.27
C ASP A 202 43.39 60.73 0.07
N LEU A 203 42.14 60.28 -0.15
CA LEU A 203 40.96 61.14 -0.23
C LEU A 203 40.31 61.33 1.14
N GLN A 204 40.36 60.29 1.98
CA GLN A 204 39.87 60.34 3.36
C GLN A 204 40.69 61.34 4.19
N ALA A 205 42.01 61.34 4.07
CA ALA A 205 42.90 62.33 4.69
C ALA A 205 42.60 63.77 4.25
N LYS A 206 42.26 64.00 2.98
CA LYS A 206 41.88 65.33 2.45
C LYS A 206 40.51 65.78 2.97
N LEU A 207 39.56 64.87 3.13
CA LEU A 207 38.26 65.17 3.74
C LEU A 207 38.38 65.44 5.25
N VAL A 208 39.28 64.75 5.96
CA VAL A 208 39.59 65.06 7.36
C VAL A 208 40.22 66.45 7.46
N GLN A 209 41.24 66.79 6.66
CA GLN A 209 41.83 68.14 6.68
C GLN A 209 40.83 69.24 6.27
N ALA A 210 39.95 68.98 5.31
CA ALA A 210 38.88 69.91 4.96
C ALA A 210 37.84 70.07 6.08
N ARG A 211 37.56 69.00 6.83
CA ARG A 211 36.68 69.02 8.00
C ARG A 211 37.34 69.74 9.18
N GLU A 212 38.60 69.50 9.49
CA GLU A 212 39.36 70.22 10.52
C GLU A 212 39.45 71.72 10.21
N ALA A 213 39.61 72.09 8.93
CA ALA A 213 39.57 73.48 8.49
C ALA A 213 38.16 74.12 8.62
N ALA A 214 37.09 73.34 8.47
CA ALA A 214 35.72 73.80 8.71
C ALA A 214 35.39 73.88 10.21
N GLU A 215 35.85 72.91 11.01
CA GLU A 215 35.65 72.83 12.46
C GLU A 215 36.41 73.95 13.19
N ALA A 216 37.58 74.35 12.68
CA ALA A 216 38.28 75.57 13.11
C ALA A 216 37.52 76.88 12.79
N ALA A 217 36.63 76.88 11.79
CA ALA A 217 35.73 78.00 11.51
C ALA A 217 34.44 77.94 12.34
N GLU A 218 33.96 76.74 12.66
CA GLU A 218 32.74 76.50 13.46
C GLU A 218 32.98 76.65 14.97
N ALA A 219 34.19 76.42 15.46
CA ALA A 219 34.60 76.71 16.85
C ALA A 219 34.53 78.22 17.22
N ALA A 220 34.39 79.11 16.24
CA ALA A 220 34.10 80.53 16.47
C ALA A 220 32.60 80.82 16.73
N ALA A 221 31.71 79.84 16.55
CA ALA A 221 30.26 79.97 16.64
C ALA A 221 29.65 79.29 17.90
N ALA A 222 30.46 79.01 18.92
CA ALA A 222 30.00 78.43 20.17
C ALA A 222 29.23 79.46 21.05
N ALA A 223 27.90 79.41 21.03
CA ALA A 223 27.04 80.04 22.04
C ALA A 223 25.66 79.35 22.18
N GLU A 224 25.24 79.15 23.43
CA GLU A 224 23.91 78.74 23.93
C GLU A 224 23.42 77.28 23.72
N ALA A 225 23.12 76.66 24.87
CA ALA A 225 22.42 75.38 25.12
C ALA A 225 21.21 75.69 26.07
N PRO A 226 20.51 74.78 26.80
CA PRO A 226 20.62 73.29 26.92
C PRO A 226 19.27 72.48 27.10
N GLU A 227 19.41 71.15 27.37
CA GLU A 227 18.56 70.25 28.23
C GLU A 227 17.06 69.98 27.83
N VAL A 228 16.27 68.99 28.34
CA VAL A 228 16.33 67.84 29.32
C VAL A 228 15.26 66.78 28.87
N GLU A 229 15.44 65.44 28.90
CA GLU A 229 15.14 64.42 29.96
C GLU A 229 13.67 64.32 30.49
N GLU A 230 13.06 63.18 30.91
CA GLU A 230 13.41 61.73 31.01
C GLU A 230 12.12 60.85 31.16
N ALA A 231 12.27 59.51 31.07
CA ALA A 231 11.54 58.44 31.80
C ALA A 231 10.13 57.89 31.36
N ALA A 232 9.94 56.59 31.64
CA ALA A 232 8.79 55.70 31.34
C ALA A 232 8.22 55.11 32.69
N PRO A 233 7.42 54.00 32.83
CA PRO A 233 6.98 52.96 31.86
C PRO A 233 5.57 52.29 32.05
N ALA A 234 5.27 51.33 31.15
CA ALA A 234 4.57 50.03 31.34
C ALA A 234 3.03 49.84 31.56
N ALA A 235 2.51 48.84 30.81
CA ALA A 235 1.52 47.80 31.14
C ALA A 235 0.03 47.88 30.67
N GLU A 236 -0.37 46.77 30.03
CA GLU A 236 -1.71 46.16 29.79
C GLU A 236 -2.87 46.89 29.05
N ALA A 237 -3.69 46.07 28.38
CA ALA A 237 -4.89 46.40 27.58
C ALA A 237 -6.18 46.17 28.42
N PRO A 238 -7.46 46.17 27.92
CA PRO A 238 -7.98 46.25 26.53
C PRO A 238 -9.33 47.02 26.35
N VAL A 239 -10.00 46.83 25.19
CA VAL A 239 -11.45 46.98 24.87
C VAL A 239 -12.08 48.40 24.75
N VAL A 240 -12.73 48.66 23.59
CA VAL A 240 -14.15 49.08 23.32
C VAL A 240 -14.23 49.66 21.90
N GLU A 241 -15.33 49.79 21.15
CA GLU A 241 -16.61 49.12 20.90
C GLU A 241 -17.42 50.10 20.01
N ALA A 242 -18.16 49.58 18.99
CA ALA A 242 -19.40 50.15 18.39
C ALA A 242 -19.29 51.41 17.48
N VAL A 243 -20.29 51.78 16.64
CA VAL A 243 -21.74 51.44 16.56
C VAL A 243 -22.31 51.49 15.11
N GLU A 244 -23.55 50.96 14.94
CA GLU A 244 -24.67 51.44 14.07
C GLU A 244 -24.67 51.21 12.52
N GLU A 245 -25.81 51.04 11.80
CA GLU A 245 -27.25 50.95 12.18
C GLU A 245 -28.11 50.11 11.17
N ALA A 246 -29.23 49.57 11.66
CA ALA A 246 -30.53 49.10 11.09
C ALA A 246 -30.80 48.73 9.61
N ALA A 247 -31.76 47.79 9.47
CA ALA A 247 -32.51 47.40 8.27
C ALA A 247 -33.90 48.11 8.18
N PRO A 248 -34.71 47.82 7.15
CA PRO A 248 -35.97 47.05 7.36
C PRO A 248 -36.13 45.86 6.37
N ALA A 249 -36.70 44.69 6.70
CA ALA A 249 -38.10 44.36 7.07
C ALA A 249 -39.06 44.35 5.83
N VAL A 250 -40.07 43.46 5.62
CA VAL A 250 -40.75 42.36 6.36
C VAL A 250 -41.26 41.30 5.33
N GLU A 251 -41.75 40.14 5.80
CA GLU A 251 -43.00 39.46 5.33
C GLU A 251 -42.91 37.98 4.86
N ALA A 252 -43.50 37.11 5.69
CA ALA A 252 -44.04 35.78 5.37
C ALA A 252 -45.42 35.68 6.09
N PRO A 253 -46.47 35.11 5.46
CA PRO A 253 -46.94 33.73 5.76
C PRO A 253 -47.56 33.02 4.51
N GLU A 254 -48.08 31.78 4.45
CA GLU A 254 -48.09 30.54 5.27
C GLU A 254 -48.28 29.32 4.28
N PRO A 255 -48.47 28.03 4.69
CA PRO A 255 -48.22 26.85 3.83
C PRO A 255 -49.49 26.13 3.31
N VAL A 256 -49.32 25.12 2.43
CA VAL A 256 -50.43 24.23 2.01
C VAL A 256 -50.03 22.74 1.97
N ALA A 257 -50.68 21.97 2.86
CA ALA A 257 -51.06 20.55 2.79
C ALA A 257 -50.01 19.45 2.55
N GLU A 258 -49.64 18.79 3.65
CA GLU A 258 -49.40 17.35 3.72
C GLU A 258 -50.75 16.58 3.62
N ALA A 259 -50.79 15.43 2.92
CA ALA A 259 -51.82 14.42 3.12
C ALA A 259 -51.31 13.00 2.75
N PRO A 260 -51.65 11.94 3.52
CA PRO A 260 -50.94 10.65 3.48
C PRO A 260 -51.71 9.54 2.75
N LYS A 261 -51.09 8.36 2.60
CA LYS A 261 -51.81 7.13 2.29
C LYS A 261 -51.30 5.93 3.09
N ALA A 262 -52.07 5.57 4.12
CA ALA A 262 -51.83 4.40 4.96
C ALA A 262 -52.66 3.17 4.52
N ALA A 263 -52.23 2.02 5.03
CA ALA A 263 -52.63 0.65 4.74
C ALA A 263 -54.13 0.30 4.75
N ALA A 264 -54.46 -0.79 4.03
CA ALA A 264 -55.47 -1.78 4.45
C ALA A 264 -55.08 -3.19 3.90
N PRO A 265 -55.45 -4.30 4.57
CA PRO A 265 -54.68 -5.54 4.46
C PRO A 265 -55.40 -6.70 3.76
N LYS A 266 -54.64 -7.77 3.45
CA LYS A 266 -55.19 -9.13 3.38
C LYS A 266 -54.35 -10.09 4.21
N ALA A 267 -54.99 -10.70 5.19
CA ALA A 267 -54.43 -11.80 5.96
C ALA A 267 -54.70 -13.12 5.25
N GLU A 268 -53.76 -14.06 5.34
CA GLU A 268 -54.03 -15.48 5.16
C GLU A 268 -53.47 -16.21 6.38
N ALA A 269 -54.35 -16.89 7.12
CA ALA A 269 -54.03 -17.53 8.39
C ALA A 269 -53.93 -19.06 8.22
N PRO A 270 -53.08 -19.75 9.00
CA PRO A 270 -52.73 -21.15 8.77
C PRO A 270 -53.61 -22.15 9.55
N LYS A 271 -53.61 -23.43 9.11
CA LYS A 271 -53.76 -24.72 9.85
C LYS A 271 -54.34 -25.83 8.93
N PRO A 272 -54.29 -27.12 9.32
CA PRO A 272 -53.15 -27.97 9.67
C PRO A 272 -53.04 -29.13 8.62
N VAL A 273 -52.32 -30.25 8.75
CA VAL A 273 -52.58 -31.47 9.58
C VAL A 273 -51.29 -32.35 9.56
N ALA A 274 -51.16 -33.25 10.55
CA ALA A 274 -50.23 -34.39 10.61
C ALA A 274 -50.29 -35.31 9.34
N GLU A 275 -49.47 -36.33 9.11
CA GLU A 275 -48.77 -37.23 10.03
C GLU A 275 -47.69 -38.04 9.27
N ALA A 276 -46.64 -38.46 9.97
CA ALA A 276 -45.83 -39.64 9.65
C ALA A 276 -45.65 -40.43 10.96
N PRO A 277 -45.35 -41.75 10.97
CA PRO A 277 -44.89 -42.58 9.84
C PRO A 277 -45.56 -43.98 9.75
N LYS A 278 -45.28 -44.76 8.68
CA LYS A 278 -45.12 -46.21 8.85
C LYS A 278 -44.17 -46.86 7.84
N ALA A 279 -43.43 -47.85 8.33
CA ALA A 279 -42.39 -48.56 7.60
C ALA A 279 -42.93 -49.74 6.78
N ALA A 280 -42.28 -50.02 5.65
CA ALA A 280 -42.24 -51.33 5.02
C ALA A 280 -40.82 -51.57 4.47
N ALA A 281 -40.17 -52.60 4.99
CA ALA A 281 -38.80 -52.99 4.64
C ALA A 281 -38.83 -54.17 3.61
N PRO A 282 -37.70 -54.63 3.04
CA PRO A 282 -37.62 -54.82 1.58
C PRO A 282 -37.42 -56.27 1.13
N LYS A 283 -37.51 -56.52 -0.18
CA LYS A 283 -36.96 -57.70 -0.90
C LYS A 283 -36.76 -57.36 -2.41
N PRO A 284 -35.95 -58.11 -3.19
CA PRO A 284 -34.76 -57.48 -3.77
C PRO A 284 -34.49 -57.80 -5.26
N ALA A 285 -33.32 -57.35 -5.72
CA ALA A 285 -32.56 -57.81 -6.89
C ALA A 285 -33.02 -57.39 -8.31
N ALA A 286 -32.34 -56.37 -8.85
CA ALA A 286 -32.04 -56.25 -10.29
C ALA A 286 -30.71 -55.52 -10.49
N GLU A 287 -29.69 -56.31 -10.84
CA GLU A 287 -28.44 -56.03 -11.55
C GLU A 287 -28.12 -54.57 -11.97
N ALA A 288 -27.02 -54.02 -11.44
CA ALA A 288 -26.44 -52.75 -11.90
C ALA A 288 -25.27 -52.98 -12.89
N PRO A 289 -25.16 -52.20 -13.99
CA PRO A 289 -24.10 -52.38 -14.99
C PRO A 289 -22.73 -51.94 -14.45
N LYS A 290 -21.69 -52.68 -14.86
CA LYS A 290 -20.30 -52.47 -14.43
C LYS A 290 -19.73 -51.14 -14.94
N PRO A 291 -18.91 -50.41 -14.15
CA PRO A 291 -18.20 -49.23 -14.64
C PRO A 291 -17.10 -49.63 -15.63
N VAL A 292 -17.09 -48.97 -16.80
CA VAL A 292 -16.07 -49.20 -17.84
C VAL A 292 -14.72 -48.66 -17.38
N ALA A 293 -13.66 -49.42 -17.61
CA ALA A 293 -12.32 -49.10 -17.14
C ALA A 293 -11.73 -47.85 -17.84
N ALA A 294 -11.18 -46.93 -17.04
CA ALA A 294 -10.34 -45.86 -17.56
C ALA A 294 -9.03 -46.40 -18.16
N PRO A 295 -8.54 -45.86 -19.29
CA PRO A 295 -7.28 -46.30 -19.88
C PRO A 295 -6.10 -45.94 -18.97
N LYS A 296 -5.19 -46.90 -18.76
CA LYS A 296 -3.95 -46.68 -18.00
C LYS A 296 -3.07 -45.63 -18.70
N PRO A 297 -2.42 -44.71 -17.98
CA PRO A 297 -1.35 -43.90 -18.57
C PRO A 297 -0.19 -44.82 -18.98
N ALA A 298 0.30 -44.66 -20.21
CA ALA A 298 1.45 -45.40 -20.70
C ALA A 298 2.71 -45.09 -19.87
N ALA A 299 3.57 -46.09 -19.70
CA ALA A 299 4.81 -45.94 -18.93
C ALA A 299 5.74 -44.90 -19.57
N ALA A 300 6.11 -43.88 -18.80
CA ALA A 300 7.17 -42.96 -19.20
C ALA A 300 8.51 -43.71 -19.22
N ALA A 301 9.27 -43.55 -20.31
CA ALA A 301 10.60 -44.15 -20.43
C ALA A 301 11.53 -43.67 -19.30
N PRO A 302 12.39 -44.54 -18.74
CA PRO A 302 13.36 -44.13 -17.73
C PRO A 302 14.37 -43.15 -18.35
N LYS A 303 14.52 -41.98 -17.71
CA LYS A 303 15.58 -41.02 -18.05
C LYS A 303 16.95 -41.69 -17.87
N PRO A 304 17.90 -41.54 -18.81
CA PRO A 304 19.26 -42.06 -18.61
C PRO A 304 19.87 -41.44 -17.36
N GLY A 305 20.35 -42.30 -16.46
CA GLY A 305 20.94 -41.86 -15.20
C GLY A 305 22.25 -41.12 -15.42
N ILE A 306 22.45 -40.03 -14.66
CA ILE A 306 23.73 -39.34 -14.58
C ILE A 306 24.79 -40.36 -14.07
N PRO A 307 25.92 -40.57 -14.78
CA PRO A 307 26.93 -41.50 -14.32
C PRO A 307 27.52 -41.01 -12.99
N ARG A 308 27.69 -41.93 -12.03
CA ARG A 308 28.37 -41.66 -10.77
C ARG A 308 29.80 -41.16 -11.05
N PRO A 309 30.30 -40.13 -10.36
CA PRO A 309 31.71 -39.73 -10.48
C PRO A 309 32.61 -40.88 -10.01
N ALA A 310 33.69 -41.12 -10.74
CA ALA A 310 34.65 -42.18 -10.45
C ALA A 310 35.31 -41.99 -9.05
N PRO A 311 35.65 -43.07 -8.34
CA PRO A 311 36.39 -42.97 -7.09
C PRO A 311 37.77 -42.35 -7.35
N ARG A 312 38.19 -41.42 -6.48
CA ARG A 312 39.53 -40.81 -6.54
C ARG A 312 40.60 -41.91 -6.41
N PRO A 313 41.69 -41.86 -7.20
CA PRO A 313 42.81 -42.78 -7.03
C PRO A 313 43.46 -42.57 -5.65
N ALA A 314 43.84 -43.67 -5.01
CA ALA A 314 44.57 -43.63 -3.74
C ALA A 314 45.93 -42.94 -3.90
N PRO A 315 46.44 -42.25 -2.86
CA PRO A 315 47.77 -41.66 -2.90
C PRO A 315 48.83 -42.76 -3.09
N ARG A 316 49.76 -42.55 -4.02
CA ARG A 316 50.93 -43.43 -4.18
C ARG A 316 51.77 -43.38 -2.90
N PRO A 317 52.35 -44.49 -2.43
CA PRO A 317 53.33 -44.45 -1.36
C PRO A 317 54.54 -43.62 -1.80
N ALA A 318 55.04 -42.79 -0.90
CA ALA A 318 56.32 -42.11 -1.09
C ALA A 318 57.46 -43.15 -1.13
N LYS A 319 58.52 -42.79 -1.86
CA LYS A 319 59.73 -43.60 -2.03
C LYS A 319 60.68 -43.42 -0.86
#